data_AF-A0A926EHY5-F1
#
_entry.id   AF-A0A926EHY5-F1
#
_cell.length_a   1.000
_cell.length_b   1.000
_cell.length_c   1.000
_cell.angle_alpha   90.00
_cell.angle_beta   90.00
_cell.angle_gamma   90.00
#
_symmetry.space_group_name_H-M   'P 1'
#
loop_
_entity.id
_entity.type
_entity.pdbx_description
1 polymer ?
#
loop_
_entity_poly.entity_id
_entity_poly.type
_entity_poly.pdbx_seq_one_letter_code
_entity_poly.pdbx_strand_id
1 'polypeptide(L)'
;MKQVRAIKFRAWDAKYKYMNYKVMVGMYGDNVMDDENYTACSMWIEPKKVDYKCEPHWGNFEPYHKDILLMQYTGLKDNNGKEIYEGDIVEAQCIGGRDFKGVVKFYDCEFVIDNGEDAIPLFDKVDLRIVMGNIYENPELLEVLNDIRRQEIIKGLEDLKDHCEDMCGEEGDQWAKDVQILNEAICLIGKI
;
A
#
# COMPACT_ATOMS: atom_id res chain seq x y z
N MET A 1 -17.77 18.22 19.79
CA MET A 1 -16.85 18.93 18.86
C MET A 1 -16.61 18.00 17.68
N LYS A 2 -16.70 18.49 16.43
CA LYS A 2 -16.33 17.69 15.25
C LYS A 2 -14.82 17.50 15.30
N GLN A 3 -14.35 16.27 15.45
CA GLN A 3 -12.93 15.96 15.36
C GLN A 3 -12.52 16.08 13.89
N VAL A 4 -11.74 17.12 13.58
CA VAL A 4 -11.21 17.35 12.24
C VAL A 4 -9.96 16.48 12.08
N ARG A 5 -9.85 15.71 10.99
CA ARG A 5 -8.65 14.91 10.72
C ARG A 5 -7.44 15.82 10.53
N ALA A 6 -6.29 15.46 11.09
CA ALA A 6 -5.06 16.19 10.81
C ALA A 6 -4.66 16.00 9.35
N ILE A 7 -4.30 17.08 8.65
CA ILE A 7 -3.75 17.03 7.30
C ILE A 7 -2.23 17.05 7.41
N LYS A 8 -1.60 15.91 7.10
CA LYS A 8 -0.15 15.71 7.17
C LYS A 8 0.31 14.92 5.95
N PHE A 9 1.58 15.08 5.61
CA PHE A 9 2.20 14.40 4.48
C PHE A 9 3.56 13.84 4.88
N ARG A 10 4.00 12.82 4.17
CA ARG A 10 5.39 12.37 4.12
C ARG A 10 5.84 12.32 2.66
N ALA A 11 7.15 12.36 2.45
CA ALA A 11 7.74 12.39 1.12
C ALA A 11 8.85 11.35 1.01
N TRP A 12 8.76 10.50 -0.01
CA TRP A 12 9.83 9.61 -0.40
C TRP A 12 10.74 10.32 -1.40
N ASP A 13 12.03 10.39 -1.08
CA ASP A 13 13.06 10.84 -2.01
C ASP A 13 13.66 9.61 -2.71
N ALA A 14 13.29 9.39 -3.97
CA ALA A 14 13.71 8.23 -4.75
C ALA A 14 15.20 8.26 -5.14
N LYS A 15 15.82 9.44 -5.15
CA LYS A 15 17.25 9.64 -5.43
C LYS A 15 18.09 9.24 -4.23
N TYR A 16 17.70 9.66 -3.03
CA TYR A 16 18.44 9.36 -1.80
C TYR A 16 17.92 8.16 -1.02
N LYS A 17 16.81 7.55 -1.50
CA LYS A 17 16.14 6.41 -0.86
C LYS A 17 15.83 6.68 0.60
N TYR A 18 15.14 7.80 0.86
CA TYR A 18 14.87 8.28 2.21
C TYR A 18 13.44 8.80 2.36
N MET A 19 12.77 8.41 3.45
CA MET A 19 11.44 8.90 3.81
C MET A 19 11.52 10.10 4.77
N ASN A 20 10.95 11.24 4.36
CA ASN A 20 10.85 12.43 5.18
C ASN A 20 9.42 12.62 5.72
N TYR A 21 9.30 12.76 7.04
CA TYR A 21 8.04 12.99 7.75
C TYR A 21 7.80 14.46 8.13
N LYS A 22 8.80 15.32 7.93
CA LYS A 22 8.69 16.77 8.12
C LYS A 22 8.47 17.43 6.76
N VAL A 23 7.24 17.30 6.31
CA VAL A 23 6.78 17.83 5.03
C VAL A 23 5.77 18.93 5.30
N MET A 24 6.08 20.12 4.83
CA MET A 24 5.11 21.22 4.77
C MET A 24 4.64 21.37 3.34
N VAL A 25 3.34 21.41 3.14
CA VAL A 25 2.70 21.69 1.85
C VAL A 25 1.98 23.03 2.02
N GLY A 26 2.46 24.07 1.33
CA GLY A 26 1.98 25.44 1.52
C GLY A 26 2.53 26.42 0.47
N MET A 27 2.07 27.68 0.51
CA MET A 27 2.45 28.70 -0.48
C MET A 27 3.89 29.20 -0.32
N TYR A 28 4.50 29.60 -1.44
CA TYR A 28 5.74 30.36 -1.52
C TYR A 28 5.46 31.88 -1.40
N GLY A 29 5.93 32.57 -0.34
CA GLY A 29 6.08 34.03 -0.32
C GLY A 29 6.49 34.62 1.04
N ASP A 30 7.09 35.83 1.04
CA ASP A 30 7.65 36.51 2.23
C ASP A 30 6.63 36.89 3.32
N ASN A 31 5.32 36.65 3.10
CA ASN A 31 4.23 37.06 3.99
C ASN A 31 3.25 35.92 4.37
N VAL A 32 3.61 34.65 4.21
CA VAL A 32 2.71 33.51 4.48
C VAL A 32 3.13 32.77 5.75
N MET A 33 2.98 33.40 6.91
CA MET A 33 3.30 32.80 8.23
C MET A 33 2.07 32.56 9.11
N ASP A 34 0.89 32.92 8.63
CA ASP A 34 -0.38 32.74 9.32
C ASP A 34 -1.44 32.56 8.23
N ASP A 35 -2.26 31.51 8.29
CA ASP A 35 -3.61 31.42 7.70
C ASP A 35 -4.09 29.94 7.64
N GLU A 36 -5.17 29.66 8.37
CA GLU A 36 -5.72 28.33 8.67
C GLU A 36 -6.39 27.60 7.49
N ASN A 37 -6.31 28.08 6.25
CA ASN A 37 -6.81 27.40 5.06
C ASN A 37 -6.21 28.05 3.81
N TYR A 38 -5.59 27.26 2.91
CA TYR A 38 -5.51 27.36 1.42
C TYR A 38 -4.18 26.79 0.87
N THR A 39 -4.27 26.12 -0.29
CA THR A 39 -3.29 25.20 -0.88
C THR A 39 -2.72 25.69 -2.24
N ALA A 40 -1.38 25.72 -2.41
CA ALA A 40 -0.64 25.71 -3.69
C ALA A 40 0.80 25.15 -3.54
N CYS A 41 1.44 24.78 -4.66
CA CYS A 41 2.38 23.66 -4.86
C CYS A 41 3.88 23.88 -4.54
N SER A 42 4.19 24.23 -3.29
CA SER A 42 5.58 24.20 -2.80
C SER A 42 5.71 23.27 -1.59
N MET A 43 6.71 22.39 -1.63
CA MET A 43 7.03 21.51 -0.51
C MET A 43 8.34 21.94 0.13
N TRP A 44 8.31 22.15 1.45
CA TRP A 44 9.53 22.20 2.24
C TRP A 44 9.80 20.81 2.84
N ILE A 45 10.99 20.29 2.57
CA ILE A 45 11.49 19.02 3.07
C ILE A 45 12.70 19.34 3.93
N GLU A 46 12.67 18.96 5.22
CA GLU A 46 13.83 19.24 6.10
C GLU A 46 15.10 18.60 5.53
N PRO A 47 16.16 19.38 5.22
CA PRO A 47 17.40 18.85 4.70
C PRO A 47 18.19 18.19 5.84
N LYS A 48 17.94 16.91 6.11
CA LYS A 48 18.76 16.14 7.07
C LYS A 48 19.98 15.46 6.43
N LYS A 49 19.97 15.24 5.11
CA LYS A 49 20.98 14.40 4.41
C LYS A 49 21.33 14.84 2.98
N VAL A 50 20.80 15.97 2.50
CA VAL A 50 20.80 16.30 1.07
C VAL A 50 21.24 17.75 0.86
N ASP A 51 22.29 17.94 0.06
CA ASP A 51 22.70 19.24 -0.49
C ASP A 51 21.68 19.69 -1.55
N TYR A 52 20.49 20.11 -1.11
CA TYR A 52 19.52 20.78 -1.98
C TYR A 52 20.10 22.17 -2.27
N LYS A 53 20.74 22.34 -3.42
CA LYS A 53 21.32 23.62 -3.90
C LYS A 53 20.25 24.66 -4.30
N CYS A 54 19.22 24.83 -3.48
CA CYS A 54 18.15 25.79 -3.67
C CYS A 54 17.90 26.50 -2.34
N GLU A 55 18.36 27.74 -2.25
CA GLU A 55 17.95 28.75 -1.26
C GLU A 55 16.83 29.58 -1.90
N PRO A 56 15.62 29.69 -1.32
CA PRO A 56 15.09 28.98 -0.14
C PRO A 56 14.62 27.57 -0.54
N HIS A 57 14.68 26.63 0.41
CA HIS A 57 14.41 25.20 0.26
C HIS A 57 12.94 24.83 -0.04
N TRP A 58 12.29 25.55 -0.94
CA TRP A 58 10.93 25.30 -1.40
C TRP A 58 11.02 24.68 -2.79
N GLY A 59 10.80 23.38 -2.86
CA GLY A 59 10.72 22.67 -4.12
C GLY A 59 9.39 22.99 -4.80
N ASN A 60 9.44 23.74 -5.91
CA ASN A 60 8.30 23.88 -6.81
C ASN A 60 8.13 22.57 -7.58
N PHE A 61 6.90 22.04 -7.61
CA PHE A 61 6.60 20.71 -8.14
C PHE A 61 6.95 20.50 -9.61
N GLU A 62 7.23 21.56 -10.37
CA GLU A 62 7.88 21.43 -11.67
C GLU A 62 8.87 22.57 -11.92
N PRO A 63 10.01 22.29 -12.60
CA PRO A 63 10.45 21.01 -13.17
C PRO A 63 11.43 20.19 -12.29
N TYR A 64 11.69 20.59 -11.03
CA TYR A 64 12.94 20.19 -10.33
C TYR A 64 12.86 18.95 -9.42
N HIS A 65 11.69 18.36 -9.15
CA HIS A 65 11.55 17.33 -8.11
C HIS A 65 10.76 16.07 -8.54
N LYS A 66 11.05 15.53 -9.74
CA LYS A 66 10.44 14.26 -10.22
C LYS A 66 10.73 13.05 -9.33
N ASP A 67 11.79 13.11 -8.54
CA ASP A 67 12.22 12.03 -7.64
C ASP A 67 11.50 12.06 -6.28
N ILE A 68 10.62 13.04 -6.03
CA ILE A 68 9.89 13.16 -4.76
C ILE A 68 8.47 12.65 -4.92
N LEU A 69 8.08 11.67 -4.11
CA LEU A 69 6.73 11.10 -4.08
C LEU A 69 6.05 11.46 -2.75
N LEU A 70 4.92 12.16 -2.82
CA LEU A 70 4.12 12.51 -1.64
C LEU A 70 3.15 11.38 -1.26
N MET A 71 2.91 11.25 0.04
CA MET A 71 1.89 10.37 0.60
C MET A 71 1.13 11.11 1.70
N GLN A 72 -0.20 11.02 1.70
CA GLN A 72 -1.05 11.65 2.71
C GLN A 72 -1.20 10.77 3.96
N TYR A 73 -1.26 11.42 5.13
CA TYR A 73 -1.69 10.81 6.39
C TYR A 73 -3.19 10.49 6.35
N THR A 74 -3.56 9.27 6.72
CA THR A 74 -4.95 8.79 6.70
C THR A 74 -5.82 9.41 7.79
N GLY A 75 -5.23 9.93 8.87
CA GLY A 75 -5.96 10.31 10.07
C GLY A 75 -5.99 9.22 11.15
N LEU A 76 -5.49 8.02 10.86
CA LEU A 76 -5.49 6.87 11.77
C LEU A 76 -4.11 6.53 12.32
N LYS A 77 -4.10 5.85 13.46
CA LYS A 77 -2.92 5.19 14.00
C LYS A 77 -3.18 3.69 14.07
N ASP A 78 -2.14 2.92 13.88
CA ASP A 78 -2.14 1.49 14.12
C ASP A 78 -2.16 1.19 15.63
N ASN A 79 -2.26 -0.08 16.00
CA ASN A 79 -2.36 -0.49 17.39
C ASN A 79 -1.08 -0.27 18.21
N ASN A 80 0.05 0.02 17.54
CA ASN A 80 1.30 0.42 18.19
C ASN A 80 1.45 1.95 18.28
N GLY A 81 0.43 2.70 17.86
CA GLY A 81 0.43 4.17 17.87
C GLY A 81 1.18 4.80 16.69
N LYS A 82 1.63 4.02 15.71
CA LYS A 82 2.26 4.50 14.49
C LYS A 82 1.20 5.05 13.55
N GLU A 83 1.48 6.21 12.95
CA GLU A 83 0.59 6.83 11.99
C GLU A 83 0.56 6.07 10.66
N ILE A 84 -0.64 5.93 10.09
CA ILE A 84 -0.85 5.23 8.81
C ILE A 84 -0.92 6.25 7.68
N TYR A 85 -0.09 6.06 6.65
CA TYR A 85 -0.01 6.91 5.45
C TYR A 85 -0.32 6.09 4.19
N GLU A 86 -0.63 6.76 3.09
CA GLU A 86 -0.62 6.13 1.76
C GLU A 86 0.72 5.41 1.50
N GLY A 87 0.63 4.26 0.82
CA GLY A 87 1.78 3.40 0.52
C GLY A 87 2.27 2.55 1.69
N ASP A 88 1.70 2.68 2.90
CA ASP A 88 1.99 1.74 3.98
C ASP A 88 1.43 0.35 3.68
N ILE A 89 2.18 -0.68 4.07
CA ILE A 89 1.75 -2.07 4.05
C ILE A 89 1.19 -2.37 5.44
N VAL A 90 -0.10 -2.70 5.50
CA VAL A 90 -0.83 -2.92 6.75
C VAL A 90 -1.32 -4.35 6.82
N GLU A 91 -1.15 -4.95 7.99
CA GLU A 91 -1.84 -6.17 8.40
C GLU A 91 -3.04 -5.78 9.28
N ALA A 92 -4.23 -6.17 8.85
CA ALA A 92 -5.49 -5.92 9.53
C ALA A 92 -6.16 -7.24 9.92
N GLN A 93 -6.54 -7.39 11.19
CA GLN A 93 -7.36 -8.50 11.65
C GLN A 93 -8.81 -8.05 11.67
N CYS A 94 -9.62 -8.57 10.75
CA CYS A 94 -11.04 -8.22 10.68
C CYS A 94 -11.86 -9.03 11.67
N ILE A 95 -12.91 -8.40 12.22
CA ILE A 95 -13.87 -9.09 13.09
C ILE A 95 -14.49 -10.25 12.31
N GLY A 96 -14.30 -11.49 12.80
CA GLY A 96 -14.69 -12.71 12.08
C GLY A 96 -13.53 -13.54 11.53
N GLY A 97 -12.28 -13.15 11.83
CA GLY A 97 -11.10 -14.02 11.67
C GLY A 97 -10.52 -14.06 10.25
N ARG A 98 -10.83 -13.07 9.41
CA ARG A 98 -10.17 -12.90 8.12
C ARG A 98 -9.08 -11.84 8.24
N ASP A 99 -7.84 -12.30 8.31
CA ASP A 99 -6.68 -11.43 8.25
C ASP A 99 -6.58 -10.87 6.82
N PHE A 100 -6.31 -9.59 6.71
CA PHE A 100 -6.20 -8.87 5.44
C PHE A 100 -4.89 -8.10 5.42
N LYS A 101 -4.08 -8.31 4.38
CA LYS A 101 -2.79 -7.64 4.22
C LYS A 101 -2.76 -6.94 2.88
N GLY A 102 -2.35 -5.68 2.87
CA GLY A 102 -2.29 -4.91 1.63
C GLY A 102 -1.68 -3.53 1.80
N VAL A 103 -1.66 -2.81 0.69
CA VAL A 103 -1.12 -1.45 0.60
C VAL A 103 -2.25 -0.45 0.84
N VAL A 104 -1.99 0.55 1.65
CA VAL A 104 -2.91 1.67 1.87
C VAL A 104 -2.94 2.56 0.63
N LYS A 105 -4.11 2.73 0.03
CA LYS A 105 -4.34 3.57 -1.15
C LYS A 105 -5.54 4.48 -0.95
N PHE A 106 -5.66 5.51 -1.78
CA PHE A 106 -6.80 6.40 -1.81
C PHE A 106 -7.55 6.25 -3.13
N TYR A 107 -8.77 5.70 -3.08
CA TYR A 107 -9.65 5.49 -4.22
C TYR A 107 -11.07 5.91 -3.86
N ASP A 108 -11.83 6.43 -4.83
CA ASP A 108 -13.24 6.80 -4.67
C ASP A 108 -13.55 7.62 -3.41
N CYS A 109 -12.65 8.56 -3.09
CA CYS A 109 -12.72 9.45 -1.93
C CYS A 109 -12.53 8.78 -0.56
N GLU A 110 -11.98 7.57 -0.49
CA GLU A 110 -11.73 6.83 0.74
C GLU A 110 -10.32 6.18 0.76
N PHE A 111 -9.77 6.00 1.97
CA PHE A 111 -8.58 5.18 2.16
C PHE A 111 -8.97 3.71 2.28
N VAL A 112 -8.30 2.85 1.52
CA VAL A 112 -8.52 1.40 1.49
C VAL A 112 -7.22 0.65 1.76
N ILE A 113 -7.32 -0.58 2.26
CA ILE A 113 -6.24 -1.56 2.22
C ILE A 113 -6.48 -2.41 0.98
N ASP A 114 -5.55 -2.40 0.04
CA ASP A 114 -5.66 -3.05 -1.26
C ASP A 114 -4.58 -4.15 -1.39
N ASN A 115 -5.01 -5.38 -1.63
CA ASN A 115 -4.12 -6.53 -1.79
C ASN A 115 -3.86 -6.92 -3.26
N GLY A 116 -4.39 -6.16 -4.22
CA GLY A 116 -4.32 -6.39 -5.67
C GLY A 116 -5.48 -7.19 -6.26
N GLU A 117 -6.32 -7.83 -5.44
CA GLU A 117 -7.51 -8.58 -5.88
C GLU A 117 -8.79 -7.99 -5.29
N ASP A 118 -8.73 -7.61 -4.02
CA ASP A 118 -9.79 -6.98 -3.27
C ASP A 118 -9.27 -5.76 -2.51
N ALA A 119 -10.18 -4.88 -2.11
CA ALA A 119 -9.88 -3.70 -1.32
C ALA A 119 -10.94 -3.51 -0.24
N ILE A 120 -10.48 -3.40 1.01
CA ILE A 120 -11.38 -3.14 2.14
C ILE A 120 -11.21 -1.69 2.63
N PRO A 121 -12.29 -1.04 3.07
CA PRO A 121 -12.19 0.29 3.65
C PRO A 121 -11.26 0.29 4.87
N LEU A 122 -10.31 1.21 4.91
CA LEU A 122 -9.35 1.31 6.02
C LEU A 122 -10.05 1.64 7.34
N PHE A 123 -11.18 2.35 7.29
CA PHE A 123 -11.96 2.78 8.45
C PHE A 123 -12.97 1.75 8.96
N ASP A 124 -13.08 0.58 8.32
CA ASP A 124 -14.04 -0.43 8.73
C ASP A 124 -13.66 -1.10 10.07
N LYS A 125 -14.59 -1.88 10.63
CA LYS A 125 -14.44 -2.55 11.94
C LYS A 125 -13.40 -3.66 11.90
N VAL A 126 -12.19 -3.29 12.26
CA VAL A 126 -11.04 -4.19 12.46
C VAL A 126 -10.67 -4.26 13.93
N ASP A 127 -10.29 -5.45 14.40
CA ASP A 127 -9.85 -5.68 15.78
C ASP A 127 -8.44 -5.13 15.99
N LEU A 128 -7.54 -5.37 15.02
CA LEU A 128 -6.15 -4.94 15.05
C LEU A 128 -5.70 -4.45 13.67
N ARG A 129 -4.83 -3.45 13.65
CA ARG A 129 -4.06 -2.96 12.49
C ARG A 129 -2.62 -2.73 12.91
N ILE A 130 -1.67 -3.20 12.11
CA ILE A 130 -0.23 -3.01 12.32
C ILE A 130 0.40 -2.57 11.01
N VAL A 131 1.19 -1.48 11.03
CA VAL A 131 2.00 -1.08 9.87
C VAL A 131 3.27 -1.91 9.84
N MET A 132 3.39 -2.77 8.82
CA MET A 132 4.52 -3.67 8.61
C MET A 132 5.72 -2.98 7.94
N GLY A 133 5.44 -1.98 7.10
CA GLY A 133 6.43 -1.27 6.30
C GLY A 133 5.74 -0.37 5.28
N ASN A 134 6.45 0.06 4.25
CA ASN A 134 5.85 0.75 3.11
C ASN A 134 6.50 0.34 1.79
N ILE A 135 5.80 0.56 0.68
CA ILE A 135 6.23 0.11 -0.66
C ILE A 135 7.54 0.73 -1.17
N TYR A 136 8.05 1.78 -0.50
CA TYR A 136 9.26 2.49 -0.91
C TYR A 136 10.50 2.06 -0.11
N GLU A 137 10.37 2.01 1.22
CA GLU A 137 11.44 1.57 2.12
C GLU A 137 11.53 0.05 2.23
N ASN A 138 10.43 -0.66 1.94
CA ASN A 138 10.30 -2.12 2.09
C ASN A 138 9.68 -2.78 0.84
N PRO A 139 10.25 -2.59 -0.37
CA PRO A 139 9.72 -3.21 -1.58
C PRO A 139 9.66 -4.75 -1.49
N GLU A 140 10.55 -5.37 -0.73
CA GLU A 140 10.58 -6.81 -0.47
C GLU A 140 9.33 -7.34 0.23
N LEU A 141 8.67 -6.53 1.06
CA LEU A 141 7.43 -6.94 1.72
C LEU A 141 6.28 -7.12 0.71
N LEU A 142 6.27 -6.32 -0.35
CA LEU A 142 5.27 -6.44 -1.40
C LEU A 142 5.50 -7.71 -2.23
N GLU A 143 6.76 -8.04 -2.50
CA GLU A 143 7.13 -9.29 -3.18
C GLU A 143 6.70 -10.51 -2.35
N VAL A 144 7.01 -10.52 -1.05
CA VAL A 144 6.60 -11.60 -0.14
C VAL A 144 5.07 -11.74 -0.07
N LEU A 145 4.31 -10.64 -0.04
CA LEU A 145 2.85 -10.72 -0.06
C LEU A 145 2.31 -11.32 -1.36
N ASN A 146 2.91 -10.95 -2.50
CA ASN A 146 2.56 -11.55 -3.79
C ASN A 146 2.93 -13.04 -3.84
N ASP A 147 4.05 -13.45 -3.26
CA ASP A 147 4.48 -14.85 -3.16
C ASP A 147 3.54 -15.69 -2.31
N ILE A 148 3.18 -15.21 -1.12
CA ILE A 148 2.23 -15.90 -0.23
C ILE A 148 0.90 -16.11 -0.96
N ARG A 149 0.40 -15.06 -1.62
CA ARG A 149 -0.84 -15.16 -2.41
C ARG A 149 -0.72 -16.18 -3.54
N ARG A 150 0.39 -16.19 -4.28
CA ARG A 150 0.65 -17.19 -5.33
C ARG A 150 0.60 -18.61 -4.75
N GLN A 151 1.23 -18.83 -3.60
CA GLN A 151 1.24 -20.13 -2.93
C GLN A 151 -0.15 -20.56 -2.47
N GLU A 152 -0.98 -19.64 -1.97
CA GLU A 152 -2.37 -19.93 -1.57
C GLU A 152 -3.24 -20.32 -2.77
N ILE A 153 -3.09 -19.62 -3.91
CA ILE A 153 -3.79 -19.97 -5.16
C ILE A 153 -3.36 -21.35 -5.66
N ILE A 154 -2.04 -21.60 -5.72
CA ILE A 154 -1.51 -22.90 -6.15
C ILE A 154 -2.06 -24.02 -5.27
N LYS A 155 -2.04 -23.83 -3.94
CA LYS A 155 -2.59 -24.81 -3.00
C LYS A 155 -4.08 -25.09 -3.25
N GLY A 156 -4.89 -24.05 -3.45
CA GLY A 156 -6.31 -24.23 -3.76
C GLY A 156 -6.57 -24.97 -5.08
N LEU A 157 -5.71 -24.76 -6.09
CA LEU A 157 -5.76 -25.49 -7.35
C LEU A 157 -5.29 -26.95 -7.20
N GLU A 158 -4.30 -27.21 -6.35
CA GLU A 158 -3.86 -28.57 -5.98
C GLU A 158 -4.98 -29.32 -5.26
N ASP A 159 -5.63 -28.71 -4.26
CA ASP A 159 -6.76 -29.29 -3.55
C ASP A 159 -7.93 -29.64 -4.51
N LEU A 160 -8.21 -28.75 -5.48
CA LEU A 160 -9.23 -28.99 -6.51
C LEU A 160 -8.82 -30.11 -7.47
N LYS A 161 -7.54 -30.17 -7.84
CA LYS A 161 -7.00 -31.21 -8.70
C LYS A 161 -7.13 -32.58 -8.03
N ASP A 162 -6.74 -32.69 -6.77
CA ASP A 162 -6.85 -33.94 -5.99
C ASP A 162 -8.31 -34.42 -5.96
N HIS A 163 -9.26 -33.50 -5.75
CA HIS A 163 -10.68 -33.80 -5.82
C HIS A 163 -11.13 -34.30 -7.21
N CYS A 164 -10.68 -33.68 -8.29
CA CYS A 164 -10.97 -34.13 -9.66
C CYS A 164 -10.37 -35.50 -9.95
N GLU A 165 -9.17 -35.80 -9.45
CA GLU A 165 -8.50 -37.10 -9.62
C GLU A 165 -9.25 -38.22 -8.88
N ASP A 166 -9.78 -37.95 -7.68
CA ASP A 166 -10.63 -38.89 -6.94
C ASP A 166 -11.93 -39.22 -7.71
N MET A 167 -12.52 -38.22 -8.38
CA MET A 167 -13.76 -38.38 -9.16
C MET A 167 -13.55 -39.06 -10.54
N CYS A 168 -12.32 -39.02 -11.09
CA CYS A 168 -11.97 -39.68 -12.35
C CYS A 168 -12.20 -41.20 -12.32
N GLY A 169 -12.20 -41.82 -11.14
CA GLY A 169 -12.49 -43.24 -10.96
C GLY A 169 -13.97 -43.61 -11.18
N GLU A 170 -14.87 -42.62 -11.18
CA GLU A 170 -16.33 -42.83 -11.18
C GLU A 170 -17.01 -42.39 -12.49
N GLU A 171 -16.53 -41.34 -13.17
CA GLU A 171 -17.03 -40.89 -14.48
C GLU A 171 -15.86 -40.45 -15.41
N GLY A 172 -15.80 -40.97 -16.63
CA GLY A 172 -14.64 -40.86 -17.54
C GLY A 172 -14.50 -39.57 -18.37
N ASP A 173 -13.32 -39.43 -18.99
CA ASP A 173 -12.82 -38.44 -19.98
C ASP A 173 -12.94 -36.93 -19.69
N GLN A 174 -13.98 -36.45 -19.01
CA GLN A 174 -14.14 -35.02 -18.72
C GLN A 174 -13.22 -34.58 -17.59
N TRP A 175 -13.21 -35.32 -16.48
CA TRP A 175 -12.35 -35.03 -15.33
C TRP A 175 -10.86 -35.09 -15.65
N ALA A 176 -10.44 -35.97 -16.57
CA ALA A 176 -9.06 -36.03 -17.05
C ALA A 176 -8.63 -34.73 -17.77
N LYS A 177 -9.56 -34.10 -18.52
CA LYS A 177 -9.30 -32.79 -19.15
C LYS A 177 -9.23 -31.68 -18.11
N ASP A 178 -10.09 -31.73 -17.10
CA ASP A 178 -10.12 -30.74 -16.02
C ASP A 178 -8.81 -30.81 -15.19
N VAL A 179 -8.32 -32.02 -14.88
CA VAL A 179 -7.00 -32.23 -14.26
C VAL A 179 -5.87 -31.68 -15.15
N GLN A 180 -5.94 -31.86 -16.47
CA GLN A 180 -4.94 -31.29 -17.38
C GLN A 180 -4.94 -29.77 -17.34
N ILE A 181 -6.11 -29.13 -17.37
CA ILE A 181 -6.27 -27.67 -17.28
C ILE A 181 -5.69 -27.14 -15.95
N LEU A 182 -5.96 -27.82 -14.84
CA LEU A 182 -5.44 -27.43 -13.52
C LEU A 182 -3.91 -27.53 -13.46
N ASN A 183 -3.31 -28.59 -14.03
CA ASN A 183 -1.85 -28.71 -14.12
C ASN A 183 -1.22 -27.59 -14.96
N GLU A 184 -1.85 -27.21 -16.08
CA GLU A 184 -1.41 -26.10 -16.91
C GLU A 184 -1.49 -24.76 -16.15
N ALA A 185 -2.58 -24.52 -15.42
CA ALA A 185 -2.77 -23.32 -14.60
C ALA A 185 -1.73 -23.22 -13.47
N ILE A 186 -1.50 -24.30 -12.71
CA ILE A 186 -0.49 -24.35 -11.64
C ILE A 186 0.91 -24.05 -12.21
N CYS A 187 1.25 -24.67 -13.35
CA CYS A 187 2.54 -24.47 -14.01
C CYS A 187 2.74 -23.03 -14.52
N LEU A 188 1.67 -22.37 -14.98
CA LEU A 188 1.72 -20.97 -15.40
C LEU A 188 1.92 -20.03 -14.21
N ILE A 189 1.16 -20.22 -13.13
CA ILE A 189 1.21 -19.36 -11.94
C ILE A 189 2.56 -19.50 -11.22
N GLY A 190 3.10 -20.71 -11.13
CA GLY A 190 4.40 -20.95 -10.47
C GLY A 190 5.64 -20.43 -11.22
N LYS A 191 5.49 -19.94 -12.46
CA LYS A 191 6.59 -19.37 -13.27
C LYS A 191 6.71 -17.85 -13.20
N ILE A 192 5.72 -17.17 -12.62
CA ILE A 192 5.64 -15.70 -12.45
C ILE A 192 6.17 -15.36 -11.07
#